data_AF-A0AAW4IRK2-F1
#
_entry.id   AF-A0AAW4IRK2-F1
#
_cell.length_a   1.000
_cell.length_b   1.000
_cell.length_c   1.000
_cell.angle_alpha   90.00
_cell.angle_beta   90.00
_cell.angle_gamma   90.00
#
_symmetry.space_group_name_H-M   'P 1'
#
loop_
_entity.id
_entity.type
_entity.pdbx_description
1 polymer ?
#
loop_
_entity_poly.entity_id
_entity_poly.type
_entity_poly.pdbx_seq_one_letter_code
_entity_poly.pdbx_strand_id
1 'polypeptide(L)'
;MSHSSHLSKYTRHYRPQHPLAQYIVTQINTLELRAPDIIRAMGYPLGHTIPACERLRHVLCHRHLGLDDSYMDRYFSADAFLATLFEILELPYEPFAEDIAQIKAQVAQRSDTLPHYRLRAQVDFAFVDGANWLSRWGAALATEVHLPSGFVTLDERERKAAIKQSIREHYRQFDGHLPYNGVIQGYQLMVLQQDEVIEKVAYGLPTSSSV
;
A
#
# COMPACT_ATOMS: atom_id res chain seq x y z
N MET A 1 -37.13 -15.57 -2.57
CA MET A 1 -37.09 -14.54 -1.51
C MET A 1 -36.25 -13.39 -2.06
N SER A 2 -36.85 -12.23 -2.28
CA SER A 2 -36.23 -11.11 -2.98
C SER A 2 -35.28 -10.35 -2.05
N HIS A 3 -33.96 -10.48 -2.26
CA HIS A 3 -32.97 -9.61 -1.62
C HIS A 3 -33.01 -8.23 -2.27
N SER A 4 -33.97 -7.41 -1.87
CA SER A 4 -33.93 -5.98 -2.15
C SER A 4 -32.81 -5.39 -1.29
N SER A 5 -31.64 -5.20 -1.88
CA SER A 5 -30.50 -4.53 -1.24
C SER A 5 -30.83 -3.04 -1.07
N HIS A 6 -31.61 -2.71 -0.03
CA HIS A 6 -31.69 -1.35 0.46
C HIS A 6 -30.29 -0.98 0.96
N LEU A 7 -29.51 -0.33 0.11
CA LEU A 7 -28.27 0.32 0.50
C LEU A 7 -28.59 1.27 1.64
N SER A 8 -28.12 0.94 2.84
CA SER A 8 -28.30 1.78 4.03
C SER A 8 -27.76 3.18 3.77
N LYS A 9 -28.57 4.20 4.12
CA LYS A 9 -28.14 5.60 4.07
C LYS A 9 -26.93 5.89 4.98
N TYR A 10 -26.71 5.05 5.99
CA TYR A 10 -25.64 5.20 6.99
C TYR A 10 -24.33 4.51 6.57
N THR A 11 -24.42 3.40 5.84
CA THR A 11 -23.26 2.53 5.59
C THR A 11 -22.95 2.27 4.12
N ARG A 12 -23.66 2.91 3.18
CA ARG A 12 -23.47 2.74 1.72
C ARG A 12 -22.02 2.86 1.21
N HIS A 13 -21.18 3.59 1.93
CA HIS A 13 -19.80 3.90 1.53
C HIS A 13 -18.78 2.94 2.12
N TYR A 14 -19.19 2.06 3.04
CA TYR A 14 -18.31 1.08 3.64
C TYR A 14 -18.30 -0.21 2.81
N ARG A 15 -17.09 -0.68 2.52
CA ARG A 15 -16.83 -1.96 1.84
C ARG A 15 -15.94 -2.82 2.74
N PRO A 16 -16.52 -3.46 3.77
CA PRO A 16 -15.74 -4.21 4.74
C PRO A 16 -14.99 -5.36 4.07
N GLN A 17 -13.69 -5.45 4.37
CA GLN A 17 -12.79 -6.52 3.90
C GLN A 17 -12.46 -7.53 5.00
N HIS A 18 -13.04 -7.37 6.20
CA HIS A 18 -12.82 -8.22 7.36
C HIS A 18 -14.17 -8.55 8.03
N PRO A 19 -14.38 -9.77 8.54
CA PRO A 19 -15.62 -10.13 9.26
C PRO A 19 -15.96 -9.17 10.40
N LEU A 20 -14.99 -8.80 11.22
CA LEU A 20 -15.17 -7.80 12.28
C LEU A 20 -15.59 -6.42 11.74
N ALA A 21 -15.02 -5.96 10.62
CA ALA A 21 -15.46 -4.71 9.98
C ALA A 21 -16.91 -4.80 9.50
N GLN A 22 -17.32 -5.96 8.97
CA GLN A 22 -18.69 -6.20 8.54
C GLN A 22 -19.66 -6.17 9.71
N TYR A 23 -19.28 -6.74 10.85
CA TYR A 23 -20.06 -6.70 12.08
C TYR A 23 -20.24 -5.27 12.60
N ILE A 24 -19.14 -4.50 12.66
CA ILE A 24 -19.17 -3.08 13.05
C ILE A 24 -20.07 -2.26 12.13
N VAL A 25 -19.97 -2.48 10.81
CA VAL A 25 -20.84 -1.80 9.82
C VAL A 25 -22.31 -2.17 10.03
N THR A 26 -22.63 -3.43 10.28
CA THR A 26 -23.99 -3.85 10.62
C THR A 26 -24.49 -3.14 11.89
N GLN A 27 -23.67 -3.03 12.92
CA GLN A 27 -24.03 -2.34 14.16
C GLN A 27 -24.27 -0.84 13.95
N ILE A 28 -23.41 -0.15 13.19
CA ILE A 28 -23.62 1.26 12.81
C ILE A 28 -24.97 1.43 12.12
N ASN A 29 -25.33 0.50 11.23
CA ASN A 29 -26.62 0.53 10.55
C ASN A 29 -27.80 0.30 11.51
N THR A 30 -27.69 -0.64 12.45
CA THR A 30 -28.71 -0.92 13.48
C THR A 30 -28.95 0.29 14.38
N LEU A 31 -27.86 0.96 14.79
CA LEU A 31 -27.92 2.17 15.63
C LEU A 31 -28.25 3.44 14.83
N GLU A 32 -28.37 3.35 13.51
CA GLU A 32 -28.67 4.47 12.62
C GLU A 32 -27.68 5.65 12.76
N LEU A 33 -26.41 5.35 13.05
CA LEU A 33 -25.39 6.36 13.30
C LEU A 33 -24.73 6.85 12.02
N ARG A 34 -24.59 8.17 11.87
CA ARG A 34 -23.80 8.77 10.78
C ARG A 34 -22.35 8.92 11.21
N ALA A 35 -21.42 8.81 10.27
CA ALA A 35 -19.99 8.99 10.53
C ALA A 35 -19.66 10.25 11.35
N PRO A 36 -20.20 11.46 11.05
CA PRO A 36 -19.91 12.65 11.84
C PRO A 36 -20.41 12.56 13.28
N ASP A 37 -21.52 11.87 13.53
CA ASP A 37 -22.08 11.69 14.87
C ASP A 37 -21.21 10.75 15.70
N ILE A 38 -20.71 9.66 15.10
CA ILE A 38 -19.73 8.74 15.71
C ILE A 38 -18.46 9.51 16.06
N ILE A 39 -17.89 10.25 15.11
CA ILE A 39 -16.64 11.00 15.31
C ILE A 39 -16.78 12.08 16.40
N ARG A 40 -17.93 12.75 16.46
CA ARG A 40 -18.21 13.70 17.54
C ARG A 40 -18.30 12.99 18.89
N ALA A 41 -18.94 11.82 18.96
CA ALA A 41 -19.02 11.02 20.19
C ALA A 41 -17.63 10.50 20.63
N MET A 42 -16.72 10.24 19.68
CA MET A 42 -15.31 9.92 19.97
C MET A 42 -14.54 11.11 20.56
N GLY A 43 -15.08 12.33 20.55
CA GLY A 43 -14.43 13.51 21.13
C GLY A 43 -13.47 14.25 20.19
N TYR A 44 -13.53 14.01 18.88
CA TYR A 44 -12.73 14.80 17.93
C TYR A 44 -13.16 16.28 17.92
N PRO A 45 -12.20 17.21 17.77
CA PRO A 45 -12.52 18.62 17.58
C PRO A 45 -13.32 18.85 16.29
N LEU A 46 -14.23 19.83 16.29
CA LEU A 46 -15.09 20.13 15.13
C LEU A 46 -14.31 20.32 13.82
N GLY A 47 -13.15 20.99 13.88
CA GLY A 47 -12.27 21.20 12.72
C GLY A 47 -11.62 19.93 12.15
N HIS A 48 -11.67 18.80 12.86
CA HIS A 48 -11.07 17.53 12.48
C HIS A 48 -12.10 16.46 12.12
N THR A 49 -13.39 16.83 12.04
CA THR A 49 -14.49 15.89 11.75
C THR A 49 -14.33 15.20 10.38
N ILE A 50 -13.91 15.94 9.35
CA ILE A 50 -13.78 15.40 7.99
C ILE A 50 -12.63 14.37 7.90
N PRO A 51 -11.38 14.70 8.31
CA PRO A 51 -10.30 13.70 8.38
C PRO A 51 -10.65 12.47 9.22
N ALA A 52 -11.30 12.66 10.37
CA ALA A 52 -11.68 11.56 11.23
C ALA A 52 -12.79 10.67 10.60
N CYS A 53 -13.72 11.25 9.82
CA CYS A 53 -14.67 10.46 9.03
C CYS A 53 -13.97 9.62 7.96
N GLU A 54 -12.95 10.17 7.30
CA GLU A 54 -12.13 9.43 6.35
C GLU A 54 -11.33 8.32 7.03
N ARG A 55 -10.80 8.56 8.24
CA ARG A 55 -10.19 7.53 9.06
C ARG A 55 -11.16 6.40 9.37
N LEU A 56 -12.38 6.71 9.82
CA LEU A 56 -13.41 5.71 10.08
C LEU A 56 -13.71 4.88 8.82
N ARG A 57 -13.82 5.55 7.66
CA ARG A 57 -14.00 4.86 6.37
C ARG A 57 -12.84 3.93 6.05
N HIS A 58 -11.61 4.39 6.27
CA HIS A 58 -10.41 3.58 6.09
C HIS A 58 -10.44 2.34 6.99
N VAL A 59 -10.61 2.51 8.29
CA VAL A 59 -10.71 1.42 9.28
C VAL A 59 -11.74 0.37 8.86
N LEU A 60 -12.94 0.81 8.48
CA LEU A 60 -14.03 -0.11 8.13
C LEU A 60 -13.90 -0.73 6.74
N CYS A 61 -13.05 -0.19 5.86
CA CYS A 61 -12.81 -0.74 4.52
C CYS A 61 -11.48 -1.47 4.39
N HIS A 62 -10.58 -1.36 5.37
CA HIS A 62 -9.27 -1.99 5.35
C HIS A 62 -9.33 -3.38 5.98
N ARG A 63 -8.59 -4.34 5.42
CA ARG A 63 -8.57 -5.73 5.93
C ARG A 63 -7.97 -5.88 7.33
N HIS A 64 -7.17 -4.90 7.77
CA HIS A 64 -6.52 -4.89 9.08
C HIS A 64 -7.15 -3.89 10.06
N LEU A 65 -8.34 -3.35 9.75
CA LEU A 65 -9.04 -2.37 10.62
C LEU A 65 -8.19 -1.15 11.00
N GLY A 66 -7.22 -0.78 10.16
CA GLY A 66 -6.27 0.30 10.45
C GLY A 66 -5.27 0.02 11.58
N LEU A 67 -5.17 -1.23 12.07
CA LEU A 67 -4.19 -1.67 13.08
C LEU A 67 -2.76 -1.81 12.55
N ASP A 68 -2.56 -1.55 11.27
CA ASP A 68 -1.27 -1.53 10.58
C ASP A 68 -0.67 -0.13 10.44
N ASP A 69 -1.20 0.85 11.18
CA ASP A 69 -0.82 2.27 11.16
C ASP A 69 -0.86 2.91 9.76
N SER A 70 -1.58 2.30 8.82
CA SER A 70 -1.77 2.80 7.45
C SER A 70 -2.53 4.13 7.37
N TYR A 71 -3.08 4.60 8.49
CA TYR A 71 -3.76 5.89 8.62
C TYR A 71 -3.37 6.57 9.93
N MET A 72 -2.32 7.39 9.88
CA MET A 72 -1.81 8.11 11.05
C MET A 72 -2.79 9.18 11.53
N ASP A 73 -2.92 9.29 12.84
CA ASP A 73 -3.73 10.29 13.50
C ASP A 73 -3.05 10.75 14.79
N ARG A 74 -3.13 12.05 15.07
CA ARG A 74 -2.54 12.66 16.26
C ARG A 74 -3.40 12.46 17.51
N TYR A 75 -4.70 12.20 17.36
CA TYR A 75 -5.65 12.14 18.48
C TYR A 75 -5.75 10.73 19.10
N PHE A 76 -5.72 9.70 18.27
CA PHE A 76 -5.84 8.32 18.71
C PHE A 76 -4.82 7.43 18.00
N SER A 77 -4.17 6.53 18.74
CA SER A 77 -3.51 5.36 18.13
C SER A 77 -4.54 4.47 17.42
N ALA A 78 -4.09 3.54 16.59
CA ALA A 78 -4.99 2.58 15.93
C ALA A 78 -5.84 1.80 16.95
N ASP A 79 -5.19 1.33 18.02
CA ASP A 79 -5.83 0.62 19.12
C ASP A 79 -6.88 1.46 19.86
N ALA A 80 -6.49 2.67 20.27
CA ALA A 80 -7.38 3.54 21.04
C ALA A 80 -8.61 3.93 20.19
N PHE A 81 -8.42 4.15 18.88
CA PHE A 81 -9.53 4.45 17.98
C PHE A 81 -10.52 3.29 17.90
N LEU A 82 -10.03 2.05 17.75
CA LEU A 82 -10.90 0.88 17.64
C LEU A 82 -11.63 0.59 18.95
N ALA A 83 -10.95 0.74 20.09
CA ALA A 83 -11.56 0.59 21.42
C ALA A 83 -12.68 1.62 21.65
N THR A 84 -12.42 2.91 21.41
CA THR A 84 -13.44 3.96 21.57
C THR A 84 -14.59 3.79 20.58
N LEU A 85 -14.33 3.29 19.36
CA LEU A 85 -15.39 2.96 18.41
C LEU A 85 -16.30 1.85 18.96
N PHE A 86 -15.74 0.83 19.63
CA PHE A 86 -16.55 -0.25 20.21
C PHE A 86 -17.42 0.26 21.35
N GLU A 87 -16.87 1.13 22.20
CA GLU A 87 -17.62 1.78 23.29
C GLU A 87 -18.84 2.56 22.75
N ILE A 88 -18.66 3.38 21.70
CA ILE A 88 -19.75 4.17 21.10
C ILE A 88 -20.81 3.30 20.43
N LEU A 89 -20.41 2.16 19.89
CA LEU A 89 -21.31 1.21 19.24
C LEU A 89 -21.90 0.19 20.20
N GLU A 90 -21.61 0.32 21.49
CA GLU A 90 -22.06 -0.58 22.56
C GLU A 90 -21.71 -2.05 22.27
N LEU A 91 -20.51 -2.26 21.69
CA LEU A 91 -20.02 -3.58 21.33
C LEU A 91 -19.15 -4.16 22.46
N PRO A 92 -19.43 -5.40 22.93
CA PRO A 92 -18.55 -6.06 23.90
C PRO A 92 -17.20 -6.34 23.24
N TYR A 93 -16.11 -6.06 23.95
CA TYR A 93 -14.75 -6.22 23.41
C TYR A 93 -14.31 -7.69 23.44
N GLU A 94 -14.68 -8.43 24.48
CA GLU A 94 -14.25 -9.80 24.74
C GLU A 94 -14.43 -10.76 23.55
N PRO A 95 -15.57 -10.78 22.82
CA PRO A 95 -15.74 -11.68 21.67
C PRO A 95 -14.79 -11.41 20.51
N PHE A 96 -14.19 -10.22 20.45
CA PHE A 96 -13.35 -9.78 19.33
C PHE A 96 -11.87 -9.66 19.71
N ALA A 97 -11.53 -9.90 20.98
CA ALA A 97 -10.15 -9.77 21.47
C ALA A 97 -9.19 -10.72 20.72
N GLU A 98 -9.63 -11.95 20.42
CA GLU A 98 -8.85 -12.93 19.67
C GLU A 98 -8.65 -12.50 18.21
N ASP A 99 -9.72 -12.05 17.53
CA ASP A 99 -9.66 -11.52 16.16
C ASP A 99 -8.69 -10.33 16.07
N ILE A 100 -8.79 -9.38 17.01
CA ILE A 100 -7.91 -8.21 17.08
C ILE A 100 -6.46 -8.65 17.31
N ALA A 101 -6.22 -9.59 18.23
CA ALA A 101 -4.88 -10.14 18.48
C ALA A 101 -4.32 -10.85 17.25
N GLN A 102 -5.14 -11.59 16.51
CA GLN A 102 -4.74 -12.26 15.28
C GLN A 102 -4.37 -11.25 14.19
N ILE A 103 -5.16 -10.19 14.00
CA ILE A 103 -4.84 -9.12 13.05
C ILE A 103 -3.51 -8.46 13.43
N LYS A 104 -3.31 -8.11 14.70
CA LYS A 104 -2.04 -7.55 15.19
C LYS A 104 -0.86 -8.50 14.95
N ALA A 105 -1.04 -9.80 15.18
CA ALA A 105 -0.01 -10.80 14.91
C ALA A 105 0.32 -10.87 13.41
N GLN A 106 -0.68 -10.80 12.52
CA GLN A 106 -0.46 -10.75 11.07
C GLN A 106 0.24 -9.46 10.64
N VAL A 107 -0.10 -8.33 11.26
CA VAL A 107 0.57 -7.04 11.01
C VAL A 107 2.02 -7.11 11.49
N ALA A 108 2.28 -7.63 12.69
CA ALA A 108 3.63 -7.80 13.22
C ALA A 108 4.47 -8.76 12.36
N GLN A 109 3.90 -9.89 11.94
CA GLN A 109 4.55 -10.82 11.00
C GLN A 109 4.81 -10.17 9.63
N ARG A 110 3.99 -9.19 9.22
CA ARG A 110 4.25 -8.36 8.04
C ARG A 110 5.36 -7.35 8.27
N SER A 111 5.49 -6.79 9.46
CA SER A 111 6.64 -5.95 9.82
C SER A 111 7.97 -6.73 9.81
N ASP A 112 7.89 -8.06 10.03
CA ASP A 112 8.98 -9.01 9.84
C ASP A 112 9.19 -9.47 8.38
N THR A 113 8.47 -8.90 7.41
CA THR A 113 8.72 -9.25 6.00
C THR A 113 10.10 -8.78 5.58
N LEU A 114 10.88 -9.75 5.09
CA LEU A 114 12.16 -9.53 4.46
C LEU A 114 12.09 -8.36 3.47
N PRO A 115 13.15 -7.55 3.37
CA PRO A 115 13.18 -6.41 2.47
C PRO A 115 12.81 -6.82 1.05
N HIS A 116 11.95 -6.03 0.42
CA HIS A 116 11.61 -6.18 -0.99
C HIS A 116 12.59 -5.36 -1.84
N TYR A 117 12.95 -5.87 -3.01
CA TYR A 117 13.91 -5.22 -3.89
C TYR A 117 13.23 -4.89 -5.22
N ARG A 118 13.31 -3.62 -5.63
CA ARG A 118 12.83 -3.16 -6.93
C ARG A 118 13.97 -2.54 -7.72
N LEU A 119 14.25 -3.07 -8.90
CA LEU A 119 15.26 -2.55 -9.81
C LEU A 119 14.57 -1.83 -10.97
N ARG A 120 14.95 -0.57 -11.24
CA ARG A 120 14.39 0.22 -12.34
C ARG A 120 15.46 0.90 -13.17
N ALA A 121 15.22 0.99 -14.47
CA ALA A 121 15.98 1.85 -15.37
C ALA A 121 15.64 3.33 -15.09
N GLN A 122 16.66 4.17 -14.99
CA GLN A 122 16.53 5.62 -15.01
C GLN A 122 16.54 6.08 -16.45
N VAL A 123 15.46 6.74 -16.89
CA VAL A 123 15.22 7.04 -18.30
C VAL A 123 14.88 8.50 -18.48
N ASP A 124 15.60 9.13 -19.40
CA ASP A 124 15.29 10.47 -19.87
C ASP A 124 14.46 10.38 -21.15
N PHE A 125 13.23 10.89 -21.09
CA PHE A 125 12.38 11.01 -22.26
C PHE A 125 12.57 12.38 -22.91
N ALA A 126 12.96 12.39 -24.18
CA ALA A 126 12.93 13.62 -24.96
C ALA A 126 11.46 14.03 -25.19
N PHE A 127 11.08 15.22 -24.72
CA PHE A 127 9.75 15.79 -24.95
C PHE A 127 9.66 16.38 -26.36
N VAL A 128 9.56 15.51 -27.36
CA VAL A 128 9.26 15.91 -28.74
C VAL A 128 7.73 15.93 -28.94
N ASP A 129 7.22 16.90 -29.70
CA ASP A 129 5.79 17.04 -29.96
C ASP A 129 5.19 15.75 -30.55
N GLY A 130 4.16 15.19 -29.90
CA GLY A 130 3.43 14.00 -30.37
C GLY A 130 3.25 12.86 -29.36
N ALA A 131 3.99 12.82 -28.25
CA ALA A 131 3.80 11.81 -27.21
C ALA A 131 2.78 12.26 -26.15
N ASN A 132 1.57 11.69 -26.19
CA ASN A 132 0.56 11.93 -25.16
C ASN A 132 0.91 11.17 -23.86
N TRP A 133 0.26 11.53 -22.75
CA TRP A 133 0.54 10.97 -21.42
C TRP A 133 0.36 9.44 -21.34
N LEU A 134 -0.51 8.85 -22.16
CA LEU A 134 -0.72 7.39 -22.24
C LEU A 134 0.50 6.66 -22.79
N SER A 135 1.13 7.20 -23.83
CA SER A 135 2.38 6.68 -24.40
C SER A 135 3.50 6.64 -23.36
N ARG A 136 3.58 7.69 -22.51
CA ARG A 136 4.58 7.78 -21.43
C ARG A 136 4.29 6.80 -20.30
N TRP A 137 3.02 6.56 -19.98
CA TRP A 137 2.63 5.52 -19.02
C TRP A 137 3.06 4.12 -19.52
N GLY A 138 2.85 3.83 -20.81
CA GLY A 138 3.30 2.57 -21.41
C GLY A 138 4.83 2.38 -21.37
N ALA A 139 5.61 3.42 -21.67
CA ALA A 139 7.07 3.35 -21.57
C ALA A 139 7.57 3.25 -20.12
N ALA A 140 6.88 3.85 -19.15
CA ALA A 140 7.22 3.73 -17.74
C ALA A 140 7.12 2.26 -17.25
N LEU A 141 6.20 1.46 -17.79
CA LEU A 141 6.11 0.03 -17.47
C LEU A 141 7.35 -0.74 -17.93
N ALA A 142 7.98 -0.31 -19.02
CA ALA A 142 9.21 -0.91 -19.54
C ALA A 142 10.48 -0.50 -18.78
N THR A 143 10.37 0.34 -17.74
CA THR A 143 11.52 0.69 -16.88
C THR A 143 11.79 -0.35 -15.80
N GLU A 144 10.84 -1.25 -15.53
CA GLU A 144 10.96 -2.23 -14.45
C GLU A 144 11.82 -3.42 -14.89
N VAL A 145 12.89 -3.66 -14.14
CA VAL A 145 13.82 -4.77 -14.39
C VAL A 145 13.45 -5.93 -13.49
N HIS A 146 13.21 -7.08 -14.10
CA HIS A 146 12.89 -8.30 -13.37
C HIS A 146 14.15 -8.84 -12.67
N LEU A 147 14.06 -8.98 -11.35
CA LEU A 147 15.03 -9.71 -10.54
C LEU A 147 14.63 -11.20 -10.48
N PRO A 148 15.59 -12.12 -10.31
CA PRO A 148 15.30 -13.55 -10.24
C PRO A 148 14.41 -13.90 -9.04
N SER A 149 13.65 -14.99 -9.17
CA SER A 149 12.90 -15.56 -8.05
C SER A 149 13.86 -15.91 -6.91
N GLY A 150 13.46 -15.59 -5.67
CA GLY A 150 14.32 -15.83 -4.50
C GLY A 150 15.49 -14.85 -4.35
N PHE A 151 15.50 -13.71 -5.07
CA PHE A 151 16.57 -12.69 -4.92
C PHE A 151 16.84 -12.29 -3.46
N VAL A 152 15.80 -12.23 -2.63
CA VAL A 152 15.86 -11.89 -1.21
C VAL A 152 16.68 -12.91 -0.39
N THR A 153 16.73 -14.17 -0.81
CA THR A 153 17.42 -15.25 -0.08
C THR A 153 18.88 -15.43 -0.52
N LEU A 154 19.29 -14.79 -1.62
CA LEU A 154 20.68 -14.82 -2.10
C LEU A 154 21.62 -14.12 -1.13
N ASP A 155 22.90 -14.49 -1.12
CA ASP A 155 23.91 -13.74 -0.38
C ASP A 155 24.29 -12.42 -1.08
N GLU A 156 25.09 -11.57 -0.43
CA GLU A 156 25.44 -10.25 -0.99
C GLU A 156 26.18 -10.33 -2.34
N ARG A 157 27.05 -11.35 -2.51
CA ARG A 157 27.85 -11.54 -3.72
C ARG A 157 26.96 -12.03 -4.87
N GLU A 158 26.09 -12.98 -4.59
CA GLU A 158 25.10 -13.53 -5.51
C GLU A 158 24.09 -12.46 -5.93
N ARG A 159 23.60 -11.63 -4.99
CA ARG A 159 22.72 -10.48 -5.30
C ARG A 159 23.38 -9.51 -6.25
N LYS A 160 24.64 -9.12 -6.00
CA LYS A 160 25.39 -8.21 -6.87
C LYS A 160 25.56 -8.80 -8.28
N ALA A 161 25.82 -10.10 -8.40
CA ALA A 161 25.92 -10.77 -9.69
C ALA A 161 24.57 -10.81 -10.42
N ALA A 162 23.49 -11.18 -9.72
CA ALA A 162 22.14 -11.21 -10.27
C ALA A 162 21.68 -9.83 -10.76
N ILE A 163 21.91 -8.75 -9.99
CA ILE A 163 21.58 -7.38 -10.42
C ILE A 163 22.32 -7.03 -11.71
N LYS A 164 23.65 -7.26 -11.77
CA LYS A 164 24.44 -6.97 -12.97
C LYS A 164 23.93 -7.74 -14.19
N GLN A 165 23.53 -9.00 -14.01
CA GLN A 165 22.98 -9.82 -15.07
C GLN A 165 21.62 -9.28 -15.55
N SER A 166 20.69 -9.02 -14.64
CA SER A 166 19.38 -8.44 -14.96
C SER A 166 19.50 -7.09 -15.67
N ILE A 167 20.44 -6.22 -15.24
CA ILE A 167 20.74 -4.95 -15.91
C ILE A 167 21.21 -5.17 -17.35
N ARG A 168 22.14 -6.12 -17.57
CA ARG A 168 22.67 -6.42 -18.91
C ARG A 168 21.59 -6.96 -19.84
N GLU A 169 20.75 -7.87 -19.34
CA GLU A 169 19.65 -8.45 -20.11
C GLU A 169 18.63 -7.38 -20.50
N HIS A 170 18.21 -6.57 -19.54
CA HIS A 170 17.28 -5.47 -19.79
C HIS A 170 17.87 -4.43 -20.76
N TYR A 171 19.10 -3.99 -20.54
CA TYR A 171 19.74 -3.01 -21.43
C TYR A 171 19.86 -3.55 -22.86
N ARG A 172 20.19 -4.84 -23.03
CA ARG A 172 20.28 -5.50 -24.34
C ARG A 172 18.91 -5.65 -25.00
N GLN A 173 17.87 -5.99 -24.24
CA GLN A 173 16.50 -6.15 -24.75
C GLN A 173 16.00 -4.86 -25.43
N PHE A 174 16.36 -3.71 -24.87
CA PHE A 174 15.95 -2.39 -25.35
C PHE A 174 17.04 -1.67 -26.15
N ASP A 175 18.21 -2.29 -26.35
CA ASP A 175 19.39 -1.67 -26.98
C ASP A 175 19.70 -0.26 -26.43
N GLY A 176 19.57 -0.09 -25.12
CA GLY A 176 19.75 1.21 -24.44
C GLY A 176 18.63 2.24 -24.63
N HIS A 177 17.58 1.92 -25.40
CA HIS A 177 16.50 2.83 -25.73
C HIS A 177 15.11 2.23 -25.42
N LEU A 178 14.34 2.90 -24.56
CA LEU A 178 12.93 2.62 -24.40
C LEU A 178 12.08 3.30 -25.50
N PRO A 179 10.85 2.81 -25.77
CA PRO A 179 9.92 3.46 -26.67
C PRO A 179 9.73 4.97 -26.39
N TYR A 180 9.37 5.73 -27.43
CA TYR A 180 9.17 7.19 -27.38
C TYR A 180 10.43 7.99 -26.99
N ASN A 181 11.57 7.61 -27.55
CA ASN A 181 12.87 8.28 -27.35
C ASN A 181 13.29 8.34 -25.88
N GLY A 182 12.97 7.29 -25.11
CA GLY A 182 13.49 7.13 -23.76
C GLY A 182 14.93 6.63 -23.82
N VAL A 183 15.89 7.40 -23.32
CA VAL A 183 17.29 6.98 -23.24
C VAL A 183 17.57 6.49 -21.83
N ILE A 184 18.06 5.25 -21.70
CA ILE A 184 18.45 4.69 -20.41
C ILE A 184 19.77 5.34 -19.99
N GLN A 185 19.79 6.02 -18.84
CA GLN A 185 20.97 6.68 -18.27
C GLN A 185 21.67 5.82 -17.21
N GLY A 186 20.96 4.86 -16.64
CA GLY A 186 21.45 4.04 -15.55
C GLY A 186 20.32 3.22 -14.95
N TYR A 187 20.59 2.64 -13.78
CA TYR A 187 19.67 1.79 -13.05
C TYR A 187 19.70 2.14 -11.57
N GLN A 188 18.59 1.94 -10.90
CA GLN A 188 18.46 2.17 -9.47
C GLN A 188 17.78 0.96 -8.81
N LEU A 189 18.50 0.37 -7.86
CA LEU A 189 17.95 -0.60 -6.93
C LEU A 189 17.36 0.16 -5.75
N MET A 190 16.10 -0.10 -5.45
CA MET A 190 15.42 0.37 -4.25
C MET A 190 15.22 -0.82 -3.32
N VAL A 191 15.63 -0.67 -2.07
CA VAL A 191 15.28 -1.58 -0.99
C VAL A 191 14.06 -1.00 -0.30
N LEU A 192 12.98 -1.76 -0.30
CA LEU A 192 11.72 -1.38 0.30
C LEU A 192 11.48 -2.22 1.55
N GLN A 193 11.07 -1.55 2.62
CA GLN A 193 10.54 -2.18 3.81
C GLN A 193 9.21 -1.51 4.11
N GLN A 194 8.13 -2.30 4.25
CA GLN A 194 6.78 -1.77 4.47
C GLN A 194 6.36 -0.71 3.42
N ASP A 195 6.72 -0.93 2.15
CA ASP A 195 6.48 -0.02 1.01
C ASP A 195 7.21 1.34 1.08
N GLU A 196 8.04 1.57 2.11
CA GLU A 196 8.94 2.72 2.20
C GLU A 196 10.32 2.38 1.62
N VAL A 197 10.91 3.32 0.89
CA VAL A 197 12.26 3.16 0.34
C VAL A 197 13.28 3.50 1.43
N ILE A 198 13.89 2.48 2.01
CA ILE A 198 14.90 2.61 3.07
C ILE A 198 16.31 2.82 2.50
N GLU A 199 16.57 2.31 1.30
CA GLU A 199 17.88 2.44 0.65
C GLU A 199 17.73 2.55 -0.88
N LYS A 200 18.61 3.35 -1.49
CA LYS A 200 18.73 3.47 -2.95
C LYS A 200 20.18 3.27 -3.37
N VAL A 201 20.42 2.31 -4.24
CA VAL A 201 21.74 2.03 -4.81
C VAL A 201 21.70 2.29 -6.31
N ALA A 202 22.57 3.19 -6.78
CA ALA A 202 22.68 3.51 -8.19
C ALA A 202 23.67 2.57 -8.89
N TYR A 203 23.30 2.16 -10.11
CA TYR A 203 24.12 1.35 -11.01
C TYR A 203 24.27 2.10 -12.34
N GLY A 204 25.49 2.18 -12.84
CA GLY A 204 25.75 2.75 -14.16
C GLY A 204 25.27 1.84 -15.29
N LEU A 205 25.41 2.34 -16.53
CA LEU A 205 25.17 1.52 -17.72
C LEU A 205 26.15 0.33 -17.76
N PRO A 206 25.72 -0.83 -18.30
CA PRO A 206 26.63 -1.92 -18.54
C PRO A 206 27.66 -1.46 -19.59
N THR A 207 28.89 -1.19 -19.15
CA THR A 207 29.99 -0.90 -20.07
C THR A 207 30.20 -2.10 -20.99
N SER A 208 30.40 -1.84 -22.27
CA SER A 208 30.60 -2.82 -23.36
C SER A 208 31.90 -3.64 -23.24
N SER A 209 32.49 -3.73 -22.05
CA SER A 209 33.75 -4.40 -21.78
C SER A 209 33.67 -5.21 -20.48
N SER A 210 33.13 -6.42 -20.61
CA SER A 210 33.73 -7.61 -19.99
C SER A 210 33.20 -8.84 -20.73
N VAL A 211 34.09 -9.37 -21.57
CA VAL A 211 34.13 -10.75 -22.08
C VAL A 211 33.88 -11.74 -20.95
#